data_AF-A0A538HKW1-F1
#
_entry.id   AF-A0A538HKW1-F1
#
_cell.length_a   1.000
_cell.length_b   1.000
_cell.length_c   1.000
_cell.angle_alpha   90.00
_cell.angle_beta   90.00
_cell.angle_gamma   90.00
#
_symmetry.space_group_name_H-M   'P 1'
#
loop_
_entity.id
_entity.type
_entity.pdbx_description
1 polymer ?
#
loop_
_entity_poly.entity_id
_entity_poly.type
_entity_poly.pdbx_seq_one_letter_code
_entity_poly.pdbx_strand_id
1 'polypeptide(L)'
;MNNACVVIPVEVAGVIGVTATGNTRQTDSNGNPIGGYLKSFYSNVGVGVTQVTAPGGDSIFGRTAEAPNGRVLSTWPPNMPCTRSVQEPVSDPNEPTAVYCYLQGTSMASPHAAGVAALIVSMFGNANSPQNGKMRPDQVKAYMTQTADPQPCPTFFPVGFGGSVYTTIGSGTESGTFAQCQGGPGYNSWYGDGQVDAFNAVTHTAGH
;
A
#
# COMPACT_ATOMS: atom_id res chain seq x y z
N MET A 1 7.06 -26.74 2.52
CA MET A 1 7.93 -26.07 1.53
C MET A 1 8.85 -25.17 2.31
N ASN A 2 10.14 -25.47 2.32
CA ASN A 2 11.13 -24.74 3.11
C ASN A 2 11.53 -23.50 2.31
N ASN A 3 11.32 -22.30 2.87
CA ASN A 3 11.61 -21.03 2.22
C ASN A 3 13.15 -20.90 2.06
N ALA A 4 13.68 -21.29 0.90
CA ALA A 4 15.11 -21.35 0.63
C ALA A 4 15.71 -20.00 0.17
N CYS A 5 14.88 -18.97 0.06
CA CYS A 5 15.30 -17.61 -0.25
C CYS A 5 14.68 -16.65 0.77
N VAL A 6 15.54 -16.04 1.59
CA VAL A 6 15.14 -14.99 2.53
C VAL A 6 14.98 -13.68 1.76
N VAL A 7 13.78 -13.09 1.78
CA VAL A 7 13.53 -11.76 1.18
C VAL A 7 13.91 -10.66 2.18
N ILE A 8 15.18 -10.26 2.15
CA ILE A 8 15.69 -9.08 2.88
C ILE A 8 15.20 -7.82 2.13
N PRO A 9 14.68 -6.77 2.81
CA PRO A 9 14.60 -6.58 4.27
C PRO A 9 13.29 -7.03 4.92
N VAL A 10 12.24 -7.36 4.16
CA VAL A 10 10.87 -7.57 4.70
C VAL A 10 10.72 -8.81 5.59
N GLU A 11 11.67 -9.74 5.55
CA GLU A 11 11.72 -10.93 6.43
C GLU A 11 12.64 -10.76 7.67
N VAL A 12 13.27 -9.60 7.85
CA VAL A 12 14.11 -9.30 9.03
C VAL A 12 13.23 -8.82 10.18
N ALA A 13 13.51 -9.31 11.40
CA ALA A 13 12.86 -8.81 12.61
C ALA A 13 13.03 -7.29 12.74
N GLY A 14 11.93 -6.57 12.93
CA GLY A 14 11.90 -5.11 13.04
C GLY A 14 11.53 -4.37 11.74
N VAL A 15 11.28 -5.07 10.63
CA VAL A 15 10.77 -4.48 9.40
C VAL A 15 9.26 -4.65 9.29
N ILE A 16 8.59 -3.62 8.76
CA ILE A 16 7.18 -3.66 8.38
C ILE A 16 7.15 -3.84 6.86
N GLY A 17 6.77 -5.03 6.41
CA GLY A 17 6.48 -5.37 5.03
C GLY A 17 5.17 -4.74 4.60
N VAL A 18 5.28 -3.88 3.58
CA VAL A 18 4.17 -3.10 3.03
C VAL A 18 3.88 -3.59 1.62
N THR A 19 2.62 -3.94 1.39
CA THR A 19 2.13 -4.26 0.05
C THR A 19 1.35 -3.10 -0.55
N ALA A 20 1.08 -3.17 -1.86
CA ALA A 20 0.41 -2.10 -2.58
C ALA A 20 -1.04 -2.45 -2.96
N THR A 21 -1.94 -1.49 -2.75
CA THR A 21 -3.31 -1.46 -3.28
C THR A 21 -3.47 -0.41 -4.38
N GLY A 22 -4.40 -0.68 -5.30
CA GLY A 22 -4.91 0.29 -6.27
C GLY A 22 -6.13 1.05 -5.73
N ASN A 23 -6.76 1.86 -6.58
CA ASN A 23 -7.95 2.64 -6.20
C ASN A 23 -9.28 1.88 -6.38
N THR A 24 -9.27 0.72 -7.03
CA THR A 24 -10.51 -0.02 -7.33
C THR A 24 -10.99 -0.76 -6.10
N ARG A 25 -12.24 -0.52 -5.71
CA ARG A 25 -12.90 -1.23 -4.61
C ARG A 25 -13.14 -2.69 -4.97
N GLN A 26 -12.98 -3.57 -3.98
CA GLN A 26 -13.34 -4.97 -4.15
C GLN A 26 -14.87 -5.11 -4.22
N THR A 27 -15.34 -5.98 -5.10
CA THR A 27 -16.76 -6.31 -5.22
C THR A 27 -17.00 -7.81 -5.14
N ASP A 28 -18.23 -8.23 -4.91
CA ASP A 28 -18.69 -9.59 -5.19
C ASP A 28 -18.95 -9.78 -6.70
N SER A 29 -19.41 -10.97 -7.10
CA SER A 29 -19.77 -11.29 -8.49
C SER A 29 -20.93 -10.48 -9.06
N ASN A 30 -21.70 -9.81 -8.20
CA ASN A 30 -22.84 -8.98 -8.58
C ASN A 30 -22.48 -7.49 -8.63
N GLY A 31 -21.22 -7.14 -8.32
CA GLY A 31 -20.74 -5.76 -8.27
C GLY A 31 -21.00 -5.04 -6.95
N ASN A 32 -21.45 -5.73 -5.90
CA ASN A 32 -21.64 -5.11 -4.59
C ASN A 32 -20.28 -4.96 -3.89
N PRO A 33 -19.96 -3.80 -3.29
CA PRO A 33 -18.71 -3.63 -2.54
C PRO A 33 -18.62 -4.60 -1.36
N ILE A 34 -17.47 -5.28 -1.22
CA ILE A 34 -17.21 -6.23 -0.12
C ILE A 34 -16.20 -5.70 0.90
N GLY A 35 -15.77 -4.44 0.76
CA GLY A 35 -14.78 -3.80 1.61
C GLY A 35 -13.37 -3.81 1.00
N GLY A 36 -12.59 -2.80 1.37
CA GLY A 36 -11.20 -2.66 0.92
C GLY A 36 -11.01 -2.37 -0.57
N TYR A 37 -9.77 -2.52 -1.00
CA TYR A 37 -9.30 -2.21 -2.36
C TYR A 37 -8.60 -3.42 -2.97
N LEU A 38 -8.66 -3.53 -4.30
CA LEU A 38 -7.92 -4.56 -5.02
C LEU A 38 -6.41 -4.31 -4.86
N LYS A 39 -5.70 -5.39 -4.58
CA LYS A 39 -4.25 -5.38 -4.55
C LYS A 39 -3.70 -4.97 -5.92
N SER A 40 -2.60 -4.25 -5.95
CA SER A 40 -1.97 -3.87 -7.21
C SER A 40 -1.36 -5.07 -7.91
N PHE A 41 -1.49 -5.18 -9.24
CA PHE A 41 -1.08 -6.37 -10.00
C PHE A 41 0.40 -6.77 -9.81
N TYR A 42 1.29 -5.79 -9.63
CA TYR A 42 2.72 -6.00 -9.44
C TYR A 42 3.11 -6.31 -7.99
N SER A 43 2.18 -6.17 -7.04
CA SER A 43 2.52 -6.29 -5.63
C SER A 43 2.70 -7.75 -5.26
N ASN A 44 3.83 -8.06 -4.64
CA ASN A 44 4.09 -9.37 -4.05
C ASN A 44 3.08 -9.69 -2.92
N VAL A 45 2.94 -10.98 -2.62
CA VAL A 45 2.11 -11.53 -1.54
C VAL A 45 2.95 -12.45 -0.65
N GLY A 46 2.46 -12.71 0.56
CA GLY A 46 2.98 -13.78 1.41
C GLY A 46 2.51 -13.66 2.86
N VAL A 47 2.12 -14.80 3.44
CA VAL A 47 1.80 -14.92 4.87
C VAL A 47 3.08 -14.75 5.67
N GLY A 48 3.07 -13.88 6.68
CA GLY A 48 4.22 -13.63 7.56
C GLY A 48 5.23 -12.60 7.05
N VAL A 49 5.20 -12.24 5.76
CA VAL A 49 6.04 -11.18 5.17
C VAL A 49 5.27 -9.89 4.89
N THR A 50 3.94 -9.97 4.79
CA THR A 50 3.05 -8.82 4.69
C THR A 50 2.49 -8.49 6.07
N GLN A 51 2.74 -7.28 6.55
CA GLN A 51 2.13 -6.77 7.79
C GLN A 51 0.98 -5.81 7.49
N VAL A 52 1.13 -4.93 6.51
CA VAL A 52 0.07 -3.99 6.12
C VAL A 52 0.07 -3.79 4.60
N THR A 53 -1.00 -3.20 4.09
CA THR A 53 -1.05 -2.63 2.74
C THR A 53 -1.17 -1.12 2.79
N ALA A 54 -0.75 -0.44 1.74
CA ALA A 54 -0.95 0.99 1.58
C ALA A 54 -1.18 1.33 0.11
N PRO A 55 -1.72 2.54 -0.20
CA PRO A 55 -1.93 2.96 -1.57
C PRO A 55 -0.61 3.00 -2.35
N GLY A 56 -0.47 2.12 -3.33
CA GLY A 56 0.68 2.10 -4.25
C GLY A 56 0.29 2.36 -5.70
N GLY A 57 -1.01 2.37 -6.00
CA GLY A 57 -1.55 2.60 -7.34
C GLY A 57 -1.52 1.35 -8.21
N ASP A 58 -2.41 1.30 -9.20
CA ASP A 58 -2.53 0.25 -10.20
C ASP A 58 -3.08 0.85 -11.50
N SER A 59 -2.32 0.73 -12.59
CA SER A 59 -2.72 1.31 -13.87
C SER A 59 -3.51 0.41 -14.81
N ILE A 60 -3.70 -0.84 -14.42
CA ILE A 60 -4.42 -1.85 -15.19
C ILE A 60 -5.78 -2.08 -14.57
N PHE A 61 -5.83 -2.33 -13.26
CA PHE A 61 -7.04 -2.62 -12.51
C PHE A 61 -7.48 -1.48 -11.62
N GLY A 62 -6.63 -0.48 -11.35
CA GLY A 62 -6.91 0.63 -10.44
C GLY A 62 -7.49 1.89 -11.09
N ARG A 63 -7.79 1.88 -12.38
CA ARG A 63 -8.38 3.04 -13.07
C ARG A 63 -9.87 3.12 -12.77
N THR A 64 -10.30 4.21 -12.16
CA THR A 64 -11.71 4.54 -11.90
C THR A 64 -12.02 5.95 -12.40
N ALA A 65 -13.28 6.39 -12.28
CA ALA A 65 -13.64 7.77 -12.61
C ALA A 65 -12.89 8.79 -11.72
N GLU A 66 -12.65 8.43 -10.47
CA GLU A 66 -11.96 9.23 -9.45
C GLU A 66 -10.43 9.16 -9.60
N ALA A 67 -9.91 8.06 -10.13
CA ALA A 67 -8.49 7.89 -10.43
C ALA A 67 -8.26 7.47 -11.90
N PRO A 68 -8.38 8.40 -12.87
CA PRO A 68 -8.25 8.06 -14.29
C PRO A 68 -6.89 7.47 -14.67
N ASN A 69 -5.83 7.85 -13.94
CA ASN A 69 -4.49 7.28 -14.09
C ASN A 69 -4.28 5.98 -13.31
N GLY A 70 -5.14 5.71 -12.31
CA GLY A 70 -5.05 4.60 -11.36
C GLY A 70 -3.80 4.61 -10.46
N ARG A 71 -2.97 5.65 -10.55
CA ARG A 71 -1.63 5.75 -9.98
C ARG A 71 -1.57 6.85 -8.90
N VAL A 72 -0.50 6.84 -8.10
CA VAL A 72 -0.24 7.85 -7.05
C VAL A 72 0.68 8.94 -7.60
N LEU A 73 0.45 10.21 -7.26
CA LEU A 73 1.39 11.29 -7.56
C LEU A 73 2.62 11.23 -6.63
N SER A 74 3.80 11.40 -7.20
CA SER A 74 5.04 11.56 -6.45
C SER A 74 5.87 12.68 -7.06
N THR A 75 6.73 13.30 -6.24
CA THR A 75 7.67 14.32 -6.70
C THR A 75 8.57 13.75 -7.79
N TRP A 76 8.82 14.56 -8.82
CA TRP A 76 9.51 14.11 -10.01
C TRP A 76 10.52 15.17 -10.48
N PRO A 77 11.73 14.78 -10.91
CA PRO A 77 12.70 15.75 -11.41
C PRO A 77 12.17 16.48 -12.66
N PRO A 78 12.19 17.82 -12.70
CA PRO A 78 11.61 18.59 -13.79
C PRO A 78 12.30 18.36 -15.14
N ASN A 79 13.57 17.95 -15.11
CA ASN A 79 14.38 17.64 -16.28
C ASN A 79 14.20 16.21 -16.80
N MET A 80 13.43 15.35 -16.11
CA MET A 80 13.16 13.99 -16.57
C MET A 80 11.78 13.88 -17.23
N PRO A 81 11.67 13.26 -18.43
CA PRO A 81 10.39 13.15 -19.11
C PRO A 81 9.43 12.24 -18.33
N CYS A 82 8.23 12.74 -18.08
CA CYS A 82 7.10 11.96 -17.60
C CYS A 82 5.84 12.40 -18.36
N THR A 83 5.30 11.53 -19.21
CA THR A 83 4.12 11.84 -20.06
C THR A 83 2.81 11.99 -19.28
N ARG A 84 2.86 11.75 -17.98
CA ARG A 84 1.74 11.78 -17.03
C ARG A 84 2.10 12.69 -15.85
N SER A 85 2.84 13.75 -16.12
CA SER A 85 3.23 14.72 -15.10
C SER A 85 2.13 15.73 -14.84
N VAL A 86 2.07 16.22 -13.61
CA VAL A 86 1.31 17.39 -13.19
C VAL A 86 2.30 18.40 -12.66
N GLN A 87 2.19 19.65 -13.08
CA GLN A 87 3.01 20.74 -12.56
C GLN A 87 2.18 21.55 -11.58
N GLU A 88 2.81 22.06 -10.53
CA GLU A 88 2.14 23.05 -9.71
C GLU A 88 1.84 24.32 -10.52
N PRO A 89 0.80 25.09 -10.15
CA PRO A 89 0.59 26.41 -10.73
C PRO A 89 1.82 27.28 -10.46
N VAL A 90 2.36 27.92 -11.50
CA VAL A 90 3.49 28.85 -11.34
C VAL A 90 3.01 30.07 -10.56
N SER A 91 3.37 30.15 -9.28
CA SER A 91 2.99 31.26 -8.39
C SER A 91 4.13 32.24 -8.12
N ASP A 92 5.39 31.81 -8.15
CA ASP A 92 6.56 32.66 -7.96
C ASP A 92 7.56 32.46 -9.12
N PRO A 93 7.90 33.50 -9.90
CA PRO A 93 8.90 33.42 -10.96
C PRO A 93 10.33 33.09 -10.49
N ASN A 94 10.62 33.21 -9.19
CA ASN A 94 11.94 32.97 -8.61
C ASN A 94 12.11 31.55 -8.04
N GLU A 95 11.03 30.78 -7.94
CA GLU A 95 11.07 29.40 -7.43
C GLU A 95 10.92 28.39 -8.59
N PRO A 96 11.68 27.28 -8.57
CA PRO A 96 11.55 26.24 -9.59
C PRO A 96 10.19 25.55 -9.46
N THR A 97 9.45 25.47 -10.58
CA THR A 97 8.16 24.77 -10.63
C THR A 97 8.31 23.30 -10.22
N ALA A 98 7.63 22.90 -9.15
CA ALA A 98 7.55 21.51 -8.73
C ALA A 98 6.79 20.69 -9.77
N VAL A 99 7.39 19.56 -10.14
CA VAL A 99 6.81 18.59 -11.06
C VAL A 99 6.49 17.32 -10.29
N TYR A 100 5.31 16.79 -10.54
CA TYR A 100 4.84 15.53 -10.00
C TYR A 100 4.57 14.56 -11.14
N CYS A 101 4.74 13.27 -10.91
CA CYS A 101 4.47 12.22 -11.89
C CYS A 101 3.58 11.13 -11.29
N TYR A 102 2.62 10.63 -12.07
CA TYR A 102 1.79 9.51 -11.66
C TYR A 102 2.58 8.19 -11.70
N LEU A 103 2.97 7.69 -10.54
CA LEU A 103 3.79 6.49 -10.35
C LEU A 103 3.00 5.35 -9.69
N GLN A 104 3.56 4.15 -9.74
CA GLN A 104 3.03 2.98 -9.05
C GLN A 104 4.17 2.12 -8.55
N GLY A 105 3.93 1.43 -7.44
CA GLY A 105 4.89 0.49 -6.88
C GLY A 105 4.64 0.26 -5.41
N THR A 106 5.18 -0.83 -4.88
CA THR A 106 5.36 -0.98 -3.43
C THR A 106 6.27 0.15 -2.90
N SER A 107 7.20 0.66 -3.73
CA SER A 107 7.95 1.89 -3.46
C SER A 107 7.09 3.14 -3.23
N MET A 108 5.84 3.18 -3.73
CA MET A 108 4.86 4.25 -3.44
C MET A 108 3.97 3.92 -2.25
N ALA A 109 3.74 2.63 -1.97
CA ALA A 109 3.01 2.20 -0.77
C ALA A 109 3.86 2.44 0.51
N SER A 110 5.15 2.14 0.47
CA SER A 110 6.08 2.32 1.59
C SER A 110 6.08 3.73 2.21
N PRO A 111 6.17 4.84 1.47
CA PRO A 111 6.13 6.18 2.06
C PRO A 111 4.78 6.53 2.71
N HIS A 112 3.66 5.97 2.25
CA HIS A 112 2.37 6.13 2.94
C HIS A 112 2.39 5.45 4.32
N ALA A 113 2.84 4.20 4.39
CA ALA A 113 2.99 3.50 5.67
C ALA A 113 4.01 4.18 6.58
N ALA A 114 5.14 4.66 6.03
CA ALA A 114 6.13 5.42 6.80
C ALA A 114 5.56 6.74 7.35
N GLY A 115 4.71 7.44 6.59
CA GLY A 115 3.98 8.61 7.07
C GLY A 115 3.08 8.30 8.25
N VAL A 116 2.32 7.20 8.19
CA VAL A 116 1.48 6.74 9.31
C VAL A 116 2.32 6.36 10.53
N ALA A 117 3.45 5.66 10.34
CA ALA A 117 4.39 5.38 11.42
C ALA A 117 4.90 6.67 12.08
N ALA A 118 5.25 7.67 11.29
CA ALA A 118 5.73 8.96 11.79
C ALA A 118 4.65 9.68 12.61
N LEU A 119 3.38 9.64 12.19
CA LEU A 119 2.25 10.18 12.94
C LEU A 119 2.06 9.47 14.28
N ILE A 120 2.12 8.14 14.31
CA ILE A 120 2.05 7.34 15.54
C ILE A 120 3.16 7.75 16.51
N VAL A 121 4.41 7.81 16.03
CA VAL A 121 5.55 8.22 16.86
C VAL A 121 5.41 9.67 17.35
N SER A 122 4.86 10.56 16.53
CA SER A 122 4.64 11.95 16.91
C SER A 122 3.58 12.10 18.00
N MET A 123 2.52 11.30 17.94
CA MET A 123 1.39 11.38 18.87
C MET A 123 1.64 10.63 20.18
N PHE A 124 2.29 9.47 20.13
CA PHE A 124 2.40 8.55 21.28
C PHE A 124 3.85 8.33 21.75
N GLY A 125 4.84 8.85 21.01
CA GLY A 125 6.24 8.77 21.41
C GLY A 125 6.61 9.78 22.49
N ASN A 126 7.60 9.43 23.32
CA ASN A 126 8.11 10.28 24.38
C ASN A 126 9.62 10.52 24.21
N ALA A 127 10.00 11.76 23.95
CA ALA A 127 11.40 12.16 23.82
C ALA A 127 12.19 12.11 25.14
N ASN A 128 11.49 12.14 26.29
CA ASN A 128 12.09 12.09 27.63
C ASN A 128 12.36 10.66 28.11
N SER A 129 11.87 9.64 27.39
CA SER A 129 12.16 8.23 27.67
C SER A 129 12.49 7.50 26.38
N PRO A 130 13.62 7.83 25.73
CA PRO A 130 13.93 7.28 24.42
C PRO A 130 14.23 5.78 24.52
N GLN A 131 13.47 4.98 23.77
CA GLN A 131 13.69 3.54 23.61
C GLN A 131 13.80 3.23 22.11
N ASN A 132 15.01 3.40 21.56
CA ASN A 132 15.30 3.35 20.11
C ASN A 132 14.61 4.46 19.30
N GLY A 133 14.67 5.70 19.82
CA GLY A 133 13.93 6.86 19.30
C GLY A 133 12.86 7.30 20.29
N LYS A 134 11.83 8.03 19.83
CA LYS A 134 10.70 8.45 20.68
C LYS A 134 9.76 7.29 21.04
N MET A 135 9.82 6.15 20.36
CA MET A 135 8.93 5.01 20.57
C MET A 135 9.60 3.73 20.04
N ARG A 136 9.37 2.57 20.68
CA ARG A 136 9.95 1.30 20.20
C ARG A 136 9.35 0.86 18.87
N PRO A 137 10.14 0.32 17.92
CA PRO A 137 9.64 -0.17 16.63
C PRO A 137 8.46 -1.17 16.75
N ASP A 138 8.50 -2.11 17.70
CA ASP A 138 7.38 -3.05 17.86
C ASP A 138 6.10 -2.38 18.35
N GLN A 139 6.20 -1.30 19.13
CA GLN A 139 5.02 -0.54 19.52
C GLN A 139 4.45 0.20 18.32
N VAL A 140 5.30 0.81 17.49
CA VAL A 140 4.84 1.45 16.25
C VAL A 140 4.15 0.43 15.33
N LYS A 141 4.75 -0.74 15.16
CA LYS A 141 4.14 -1.85 14.41
C LYS A 141 2.79 -2.25 15.01
N ALA A 142 2.71 -2.46 16.33
CA ALA A 142 1.48 -2.86 17.00
C ALA A 142 0.34 -1.83 16.84
N TYR A 143 0.65 -0.54 17.00
CA TYR A 143 -0.30 0.54 16.74
C TYR A 143 -0.76 0.48 15.29
N MET A 144 0.17 0.44 14.34
CA MET A 144 -0.14 0.43 12.92
C MET A 144 -1.02 -0.77 12.53
N THR A 145 -0.77 -1.96 13.06
CA THR A 145 -1.59 -3.15 12.77
C THR A 145 -2.96 -3.11 13.46
N GLN A 146 -3.06 -2.55 14.66
CA GLN A 146 -4.34 -2.45 15.40
C GLN A 146 -5.29 -1.40 14.81
N THR A 147 -4.73 -0.37 14.17
CA THR A 147 -5.49 0.75 13.59
C THR A 147 -5.61 0.64 12.07
N ALA A 148 -5.07 -0.40 11.44
CA ALA A 148 -5.23 -0.64 10.01
C ALA A 148 -6.66 -1.08 9.71
N ASP A 149 -7.21 -0.63 8.58
CA ASP A 149 -8.53 -1.01 8.11
C ASP A 149 -8.49 -2.41 7.48
N PRO A 150 -9.16 -3.40 8.08
CA PRO A 150 -9.07 -4.79 7.63
C PRO A 150 -9.57 -4.93 6.19
N GLN A 151 -8.88 -5.73 5.38
CA GLN A 151 -9.30 -6.01 4.01
C GLN A 151 -9.51 -7.51 3.81
N PRO A 152 -10.72 -7.96 3.42
CA PRO A 152 -10.95 -9.36 3.16
C PRO A 152 -10.18 -9.82 1.92
N CYS A 153 -9.99 -11.14 1.82
CA CYS A 153 -9.54 -11.75 0.58
C CYS A 153 -10.57 -11.49 -0.53
N PRO A 154 -10.16 -11.09 -1.75
CA PRO A 154 -11.12 -10.81 -2.81
C PRO A 154 -11.84 -12.08 -3.25
N THR A 155 -13.14 -11.99 -3.48
CA THR A 155 -13.98 -13.11 -3.96
C THR A 155 -14.26 -13.02 -5.46
N PHE A 156 -14.01 -11.85 -6.06
CA PHE A 156 -14.19 -11.59 -7.47
C PHE A 156 -13.06 -10.71 -8.01
N PHE A 157 -12.67 -10.96 -9.25
CA PHE A 157 -11.59 -10.23 -9.92
C PHE A 157 -12.09 -9.62 -11.23
N PRO A 158 -11.95 -8.29 -11.42
CA PRO A 158 -12.38 -7.64 -12.64
C PRO A 158 -11.42 -7.90 -13.80
N VAL A 159 -11.93 -7.71 -15.02
CA VAL A 159 -11.08 -7.50 -16.20
C VAL A 159 -10.51 -6.09 -16.16
N GLY A 160 -9.20 -5.98 -16.34
CA GLY A 160 -8.46 -4.72 -16.33
C GLY A 160 -8.35 -4.11 -17.72
N PHE A 161 -7.64 -2.98 -17.78
CA PHE A 161 -7.40 -2.23 -19.00
C PHE A 161 -6.80 -3.12 -20.12
N GLY A 162 -7.34 -2.99 -21.33
CA GLY A 162 -6.87 -3.76 -22.50
C GLY A 162 -7.25 -5.24 -22.49
N GLY A 163 -8.27 -5.66 -21.73
CA GLY A 163 -8.69 -7.06 -21.63
C GLY A 163 -7.82 -7.90 -20.69
N SER A 164 -7.04 -7.23 -19.85
CA SER A 164 -6.14 -7.85 -18.88
C SER A 164 -6.91 -8.68 -17.85
N VAL A 165 -6.51 -9.94 -17.64
CA VAL A 165 -7.14 -10.81 -16.63
C VAL A 165 -6.31 -10.77 -15.35
N TYR A 166 -6.94 -10.37 -14.24
CA TYR A 166 -6.27 -10.19 -12.94
C TYR A 166 -5.49 -11.43 -12.49
N THR A 167 -5.99 -12.63 -12.76
CA THR A 167 -5.31 -13.88 -12.36
C THR A 167 -4.10 -14.24 -13.23
N THR A 168 -3.96 -13.60 -14.40
CA THR A 168 -2.85 -13.87 -15.33
C THR A 168 -1.71 -12.86 -15.20
N ILE A 169 -2.03 -11.63 -14.77
CA ILE A 169 -1.03 -10.55 -14.65
C ILE A 169 -0.91 -9.97 -13.23
N GLY A 170 -1.87 -10.27 -12.36
CA GLY A 170 -1.90 -9.90 -10.96
C GLY A 170 -1.43 -11.07 -10.10
N SER A 171 -0.75 -10.74 -9.00
CA SER A 171 -0.22 -11.67 -8.00
C SER A 171 1.03 -12.43 -8.46
N GLY A 172 2.05 -11.65 -8.85
CA GLY A 172 3.42 -12.12 -9.04
C GLY A 172 4.00 -12.73 -7.78
N THR A 173 4.17 -14.05 -7.81
CA THR A 173 5.23 -14.73 -7.08
C THR A 173 6.41 -14.89 -8.04
N GLU A 174 7.65 -14.96 -7.54
CA GLU A 174 8.85 -15.33 -8.33
C GLU A 174 8.65 -16.65 -9.12
N SER A 175 7.66 -17.46 -8.72
CA SER A 175 7.23 -18.70 -9.38
C SER A 175 6.33 -18.53 -10.61
N GLY A 176 5.91 -17.32 -10.98
CA GLY A 176 5.06 -17.08 -12.16
C GLY A 176 3.62 -17.59 -12.04
N THR A 177 3.20 -17.99 -10.83
CA THR A 177 1.86 -18.51 -10.54
C THR A 177 1.06 -17.54 -9.69
N PHE A 178 -0.23 -17.40 -10.01
CA PHE A 178 -1.18 -16.65 -9.19
C PHE A 178 -1.28 -17.25 -7.78
N ALA A 179 -0.86 -16.48 -6.78
CA ALA A 179 -0.98 -16.89 -5.39
C ALA A 179 -2.34 -16.49 -4.82
N GLN A 180 -3.17 -17.49 -4.49
CA GLN A 180 -4.48 -17.30 -3.87
C GLN A 180 -4.34 -16.60 -2.51
N CYS A 181 -5.32 -15.74 -2.19
CA CYS A 181 -5.37 -15.11 -0.88
C CYS A 181 -5.76 -16.13 0.19
N GLN A 182 -4.96 -16.21 1.25
CA GLN A 182 -5.16 -17.10 2.39
C GLN A 182 -5.21 -16.29 3.68
N GLY A 183 -6.14 -16.62 4.58
CA GLY A 183 -6.31 -15.96 5.87
C GLY A 183 -7.75 -15.49 6.09
N GLY A 184 -7.92 -14.64 7.10
CA GLY A 184 -9.21 -14.05 7.47
C GLY A 184 -9.28 -12.55 7.17
N PRO A 185 -10.43 -11.91 7.46
CA PRO A 185 -10.59 -10.47 7.25
C PRO A 185 -9.63 -9.63 8.09
N GLY A 186 -9.27 -10.07 9.30
CA GLY A 186 -8.34 -9.35 10.19
C GLY A 186 -6.85 -9.63 9.96
N TYR A 187 -6.50 -10.67 9.20
CA TYR A 187 -5.13 -10.91 8.75
C TYR A 187 -5.09 -11.89 7.58
N ASN A 188 -4.46 -11.51 6.47
CA ASN A 188 -4.29 -12.41 5.33
C ASN A 188 -2.99 -12.19 4.54
N SER A 189 -2.68 -13.16 3.68
CA SER A 189 -1.47 -13.22 2.85
C SER A 189 -1.30 -12.06 1.86
N TRP A 190 -2.36 -11.31 1.56
CA TRP A 190 -2.35 -10.27 0.54
C TRP A 190 -2.25 -8.87 1.13
N TYR A 191 -2.92 -8.65 2.25
CA TYR A 191 -3.10 -7.32 2.86
C TYR A 191 -2.50 -7.21 4.26
N GLY A 192 -2.01 -8.31 4.84
CA GLY A 192 -1.60 -8.35 6.24
C GLY A 192 -2.78 -8.04 7.14
N ASP A 193 -2.59 -7.18 8.14
CA ASP A 193 -3.62 -6.71 9.06
C ASP A 193 -4.61 -5.72 8.42
N GLY A 194 -4.31 -5.19 7.22
CA GLY A 194 -5.18 -4.27 6.52
C GLY A 194 -4.47 -3.08 5.90
N GLN A 195 -5.25 -2.13 5.39
CA GLN A 195 -4.72 -0.90 4.84
C GLN A 195 -4.40 0.10 5.96
N VAL A 196 -3.21 0.70 5.93
CA VAL A 196 -2.86 1.75 6.90
C VAL A 196 -3.86 2.91 6.83
N ASP A 197 -4.33 3.34 7.99
CA ASP A 197 -5.24 4.48 8.13
C ASP A 197 -4.62 5.51 9.10
N ALA A 198 -4.39 6.72 8.59
CA ALA A 198 -3.76 7.79 9.36
C ALA A 198 -4.66 8.34 10.47
N PHE A 199 -5.98 8.39 10.25
CA PHE A 199 -6.95 8.92 11.20
C PHE A 199 -7.14 7.96 12.39
N ASN A 200 -7.34 6.68 12.10
CA ASN A 200 -7.40 5.63 13.12
C ASN A 200 -6.07 5.53 13.86
N ALA A 201 -4.94 5.67 13.17
CA ALA A 201 -3.62 5.68 13.81
C ALA A 201 -3.46 6.80 14.84
N VAL A 202 -3.84 8.04 14.52
CA VAL A 202 -3.66 9.19 15.46
C VAL A 202 -4.73 9.25 16.55
N THR A 203 -5.91 8.68 16.32
CA THR A 203 -6.97 8.56 17.35
C THR A 203 -6.87 7.28 18.17
N HIS A 204 -6.01 6.35 17.75
CA HIS A 204 -5.88 4.99 18.30
C HIS A 204 -7.23 4.24 18.34
N THR A 205 -7.98 4.36 17.24
CA THR A 205 -9.25 3.64 17.03
C THR A 205 -8.98 2.39 16.20
N ALA A 206 -9.69 1.29 16.49
CA ALA A 206 -9.59 0.08 15.70
C ALA A 206 -10.09 0.32 14.26
N GLY A 207 -9.46 -0.32 13.28
CA GLY A 207 -9.90 -0.23 11.88
C GLY A 207 -11.29 -0.83 11.65
N HIS A 208 -11.97 -0.37 10.59
CA HIS A 208 -13.36 -0.71 10.28
C HIS A 208 -13.57 -1.20 8.85
#